data_AF-A0AAW2TJN0-F1
#
_entry.id   AF-A0AAW2TJN0-F1
#
_cell.length_a   1.000
_cell.length_b   1.000
_cell.length_c   1.000
_cell.angle_alpha   90.00
_cell.angle_beta   90.00
_cell.angle_gamma   90.00
#
_symmetry.space_group_name_H-M   'P 1'
#
loop_
_entity.id
_entity.type
_entity.pdbx_description
1 polymer ?
#
loop_
_entity_poly.entity_id
_entity_poly.type
_entity_poly.pdbx_seq_one_letter_code
_entity_poly.pdbx_strand_id
1 'polypeptide(L)'
;MITNLPLGFKAKAMTTRLLSIAFGVFSLAVVFVYFDNSFVEVFRVSRFKNEISVLTDEIQESAEIRLPGDAIGPESFSFDGNGEGPYTGVSDGRIIRWRANESRWVDFAVTSPMR
;
A
#
# COMPACT_ATOMS: atom_id res chain seq x y z
N MET A 1 78.45 40.93 -5.93
CA MET A 1 78.26 39.82 -4.97
C MET A 1 76.75 39.58 -4.89
N ILE A 2 76.24 38.56 -5.59
CA ILE A 2 74.81 38.24 -5.66
C ILE A 2 74.68 36.75 -5.38
N THR A 3 74.09 36.39 -4.24
CA THR A 3 73.87 35.01 -3.81
C THR A 3 72.46 34.56 -4.23
N ASN A 4 72.37 33.58 -5.12
CA ASN A 4 71.11 32.89 -5.41
C ASN A 4 70.76 31.94 -4.28
N LEU A 5 69.54 32.06 -3.74
CA LEU A 5 68.97 31.16 -2.73
C LEU A 5 68.17 30.05 -3.45
N PRO A 6 68.33 28.76 -3.11
CA PRO A 6 67.56 27.71 -3.76
C PRO A 6 66.15 27.63 -3.16
N LEU A 7 65.13 28.01 -3.93
CA LEU A 7 63.74 27.67 -3.63
C LEU A 7 63.52 26.16 -3.87
N GLY A 8 63.87 25.36 -2.87
CA GLY A 8 63.63 23.91 -2.83
C GLY A 8 62.24 23.57 -2.32
N PHE A 9 61.34 23.25 -3.25
CA PHE A 9 60.27 22.23 -3.17
C PHE A 9 59.60 21.96 -1.80
N LYS A 10 58.37 22.46 -1.62
CA LYS A 10 57.40 21.86 -0.67
C LYS A 10 55.96 21.75 -1.19
N ALA A 11 55.74 21.70 -2.51
CA ALA A 11 54.40 21.58 -3.10
C ALA A 11 53.93 20.12 -3.35
N LYS A 12 54.84 19.14 -3.33
CA LYS A 12 54.55 17.76 -3.80
C LYS A 12 53.75 16.90 -2.79
N ALA A 13 53.84 17.23 -1.50
CA ALA A 13 53.22 16.42 -0.44
C ALA A 13 51.72 16.72 -0.24
N MET A 14 51.26 17.95 -0.52
CA MET A 14 49.88 18.38 -0.23
C MET A 14 48.88 17.91 -1.30
N THR A 15 49.28 17.95 -2.57
CA THR A 15 48.47 17.50 -3.72
C THR A 15 48.14 16.00 -3.65
N THR A 16 49.07 15.18 -3.18
CA THR A 16 48.89 13.72 -3.07
C THR A 16 47.81 13.35 -2.04
N ARG A 17 47.72 14.08 -0.91
CA ARG A 17 46.73 13.81 0.15
C ARG A 17 45.33 14.22 -0.27
N LEU A 18 45.19 15.38 -0.92
CA LEU A 18 43.91 15.85 -1.44
C LEU A 18 43.38 14.92 -2.53
N LEU A 19 44.25 14.44 -3.42
CA LEU A 19 43.89 13.47 -4.45
C LEU A 19 43.42 12.14 -3.85
N SER A 20 44.05 11.66 -2.77
CA SER A 20 43.61 10.43 -2.09
C SER A 20 42.23 10.55 -1.43
N ILE A 21 41.92 11.72 -0.86
CA ILE A 21 40.61 11.96 -0.24
C ILE A 21 39.54 12.06 -1.32
N ALA A 22 39.81 12.82 -2.39
CA ALA A 22 38.89 12.94 -3.52
C ALA A 22 38.61 11.58 -4.18
N PHE A 23 39.65 10.76 -4.36
CA PHE A 23 39.51 9.40 -4.88
C PHE A 23 38.73 8.48 -3.92
N GLY A 24 38.95 8.60 -2.61
CA GLY A 24 38.20 7.86 -1.61
C GLY A 24 36.70 8.20 -1.61
N VAL A 25 36.36 9.49 -1.65
CA VAL A 25 34.96 9.95 -1.72
C VAL A 25 34.31 9.53 -3.03
N PHE A 26 35.02 9.65 -4.15
CA PHE A 26 34.53 9.22 -5.47
C PHE A 26 34.29 7.71 -5.52
N SER A 27 35.23 6.91 -5.02
CA SER A 27 35.08 5.46 -4.92
C SER A 27 33.88 5.07 -4.04
N LEU A 28 33.70 5.74 -2.91
CA LEU A 28 32.54 5.52 -2.04
C LEU A 28 31.22 5.88 -2.74
N ALA A 29 31.17 6.99 -3.47
CA ALA A 29 29.99 7.38 -4.24
C ALA A 29 29.67 6.40 -5.37
N VAL A 30 30.69 5.88 -6.07
CA VAL A 30 30.51 4.86 -7.12
C VAL A 30 30.00 3.54 -6.54
N VAL A 31 30.57 3.09 -5.41
CA VAL A 31 30.09 1.90 -4.70
C VAL A 31 28.66 2.12 -4.23
N PHE A 32 28.35 3.31 -3.69
CA PHE A 32 27.00 3.66 -3.30
C PHE A 32 26.05 3.56 -4.50
N VAL A 33 26.27 4.30 -5.59
CA VAL A 33 25.45 4.25 -6.82
C VAL A 33 25.30 2.83 -7.37
N TYR A 34 26.36 2.02 -7.33
CA TYR A 34 26.33 0.63 -7.79
C TYR A 34 25.45 -0.26 -6.90
N PHE A 35 25.56 -0.13 -5.57
CA PHE A 35 24.74 -0.86 -4.60
C PHE A 35 23.31 -0.31 -4.43
N ASP A 36 23.12 1.00 -4.65
CA ASP A 36 21.89 1.76 -4.36
C ASP A 36 20.70 1.23 -5.18
N ASN A 37 20.96 0.70 -6.37
CA ASN A 37 19.91 0.12 -7.22
C ASN A 37 19.15 -1.04 -6.56
N SER A 38 19.80 -1.83 -5.69
CA SER A 38 19.11 -2.93 -4.99
C SER A 38 18.59 -2.50 -3.62
N PHE A 39 19.33 -1.64 -2.92
CA PHE A 39 19.01 -1.24 -1.55
C PHE A 39 17.87 -0.21 -1.48
N VAL A 40 17.81 0.76 -2.40
CA VAL A 40 16.70 1.71 -2.52
C VAL A 40 15.41 0.99 -2.86
N GLU A 41 15.46 -0.04 -3.71
CA GLU A 41 14.27 -0.84 -4.04
C GLU A 41 13.80 -1.63 -2.81
N VAL A 42 14.68 -2.21 -1.98
CA VAL A 42 14.28 -2.87 -0.73
C VAL A 42 13.59 -1.90 0.23
N PHE A 43 14.10 -0.67 0.38
CA PHE A 43 13.45 0.33 1.21
C PHE A 43 12.17 0.90 0.62
N ARG A 44 12.11 1.06 -0.71
CA ARG A 44 10.90 1.51 -1.42
C ARG A 44 9.81 0.45 -1.32
N VAL A 45 10.16 -0.81 -1.54
CA VAL A 45 9.26 -1.97 -1.38
C VAL A 45 8.83 -2.12 0.08
N SER A 46 9.74 -1.98 1.05
CA SER A 46 9.38 -2.08 2.47
C SER A 46 8.50 -0.93 2.93
N ARG A 47 8.80 0.31 2.51
CA ARG A 47 7.98 1.48 2.82
C ARG A 47 6.59 1.36 2.18
N PHE A 48 6.52 0.93 0.92
CA PHE A 48 5.26 0.70 0.21
C PHE A 48 4.45 -0.45 0.82
N LYS A 49 5.11 -1.55 1.23
CA LYS A 49 4.45 -2.65 1.95
C LYS A 49 3.90 -2.20 3.30
N ASN A 50 4.64 -1.38 4.05
CA ASN A 50 4.18 -0.87 5.34
C ASN A 50 2.99 0.09 5.18
N GLU A 51 3.02 0.93 4.15
CA GLU A 51 1.91 1.86 3.84
C GLU A 51 0.67 1.08 3.37
N ILE A 52 0.84 0.08 2.51
CA ILE A 52 -0.24 -0.83 2.14
C ILE A 52 -0.72 -1.64 3.33
N SER A 53 0.16 -2.17 4.18
CA SER A 53 -0.26 -3.02 5.30
C SER A 53 -1.10 -2.25 6.31
N VAL A 54 -0.76 -0.98 6.57
CA VAL A 54 -1.56 -0.08 7.43
C VAL A 54 -2.91 0.22 6.79
N LEU A 55 -2.93 0.48 5.47
CA LEU A 55 -4.17 0.67 4.75
C LEU A 55 -5.01 -0.61 4.65
N THR A 56 -4.40 -1.80 4.60
CA THR A 56 -5.12 -3.09 4.54
C THR A 56 -5.58 -3.59 5.90
N ASP A 57 -4.89 -3.26 6.99
CA ASP A 57 -5.41 -3.48 8.35
C ASP A 57 -6.63 -2.58 8.60
N GLU A 58 -6.69 -1.41 7.97
CA GLU A 58 -7.85 -0.51 7.99
C GLU A 58 -8.94 -0.97 7.00
N ILE A 59 -8.55 -1.63 5.89
CA ILE A 59 -9.49 -2.22 4.92
C ILE A 59 -9.91 -3.62 5.40
N GLN A 60 -10.90 -3.56 6.30
CA GLN A 60 -12.11 -4.35 6.21
C GLN A 60 -12.02 -5.80 6.66
N GLU A 61 -12.30 -6.00 7.95
CA GLU A 61 -12.90 -7.22 8.45
C GLU A 61 -14.22 -7.47 7.69
N SER A 62 -14.14 -8.23 6.60
CA SER A 62 -15.30 -8.54 5.77
C SER A 62 -16.10 -9.66 6.44
N ALA A 63 -17.29 -9.35 6.93
CA ALA A 63 -18.22 -10.36 7.42
C ALA A 63 -18.99 -10.97 6.24
N GLU A 64 -18.88 -12.29 6.05
CA GLU A 64 -19.72 -13.03 5.10
C GLU A 64 -21.10 -13.25 5.72
N ILE A 65 -22.15 -12.70 5.10
CA ILE A 65 -23.54 -12.94 5.48
C ILE A 65 -24.16 -13.85 4.42
N ARG A 66 -24.49 -15.08 4.80
CA ARG A 66 -25.13 -16.05 3.90
C ARG A 66 -26.61 -15.76 3.72
N LEU A 67 -27.09 -15.93 2.50
CA LEU A 67 -28.52 -15.88 2.18
C LEU A 67 -29.28 -17.02 2.89
N PRO A 68 -30.59 -16.86 3.15
CA PRO A 68 -31.37 -17.88 3.82
C PRO A 68 -31.65 -19.07 2.90
N GLY A 69 -31.30 -20.29 3.36
CA GLY A 69 -31.51 -21.53 2.61
C GLY A 69 -30.68 -21.60 1.33
N ASP A 70 -31.26 -22.15 0.26
CA ASP A 70 -30.62 -22.26 -1.06
C ASP A 70 -31.00 -21.08 -1.98
N ALA A 71 -31.35 -19.93 -1.41
CA ALA A 71 -31.72 -18.75 -2.18
C ALA A 71 -30.54 -18.30 -3.05
N ILE A 72 -30.78 -18.15 -4.35
CA ILE A 72 -29.76 -17.77 -5.33
C ILE A 72 -29.81 -16.28 -5.56
N GLY A 73 -28.66 -15.64 -5.32
CA GLY A 73 -28.28 -14.33 -5.81
C GLY A 73 -29.09 -13.15 -5.23
N PRO A 74 -28.42 -12.14 -4.65
CA PRO A 74 -28.94 -10.79 -4.63
C PRO A 74 -28.54 -10.08 -5.94
N GLU A 75 -29.50 -9.69 -6.78
CA GLU A 75 -29.19 -8.90 -7.99
C GLU A 75 -28.89 -7.43 -7.67
N SER A 76 -29.39 -6.93 -6.53
CA SER A 76 -29.20 -5.57 -6.05
C SER A 76 -29.42 -5.46 -4.54
N PHE A 77 -28.93 -4.38 -3.93
CA PHE A 77 -29.16 -4.04 -2.53
C PHE A 77 -29.70 -2.62 -2.40
N SER A 78 -30.64 -2.41 -1.47
CA SER A 78 -31.16 -1.09 -1.10
C SER A 78 -31.15 -0.92 0.42
N PHE A 79 -31.08 0.33 0.87
CA PHE A 79 -31.20 0.73 2.27
C PHE A 79 -32.32 1.75 2.37
N ASP A 80 -33.05 1.75 3.48
CA ASP A 80 -34.04 2.80 3.72
C ASP A 80 -33.45 3.99 4.48
N GLY A 81 -34.19 5.10 4.54
CA GLY A 81 -33.77 6.31 5.23
C GLY A 81 -33.71 6.17 6.76
N ASN A 82 -34.22 5.07 7.30
CA ASN A 82 -34.17 4.76 8.73
C ASN A 82 -32.89 3.98 9.09
N GLY A 83 -32.07 3.64 8.10
CA GLY A 83 -30.86 2.84 8.29
C GLY A 83 -31.13 1.35 8.47
N GLU A 84 -32.35 0.89 8.16
CA GLU A 84 -32.65 -0.55 8.13
C GLU A 84 -32.24 -1.17 6.79
N GLY A 85 -32.16 -2.50 6.80
CA GLY A 85 -31.65 -3.29 5.68
C GLY A 85 -30.20 -3.75 5.90
N PRO A 86 -29.50 -4.17 4.82
CA PRO A 86 -29.91 -4.09 3.42
C PRO A 86 -31.14 -4.94 3.04
N TYR A 87 -31.87 -4.51 2.02
CA TYR A 87 -32.93 -5.23 1.34
C TYR A 87 -32.42 -5.79 0.02
N THR A 88 -32.83 -7.01 -0.34
CA THR A 88 -32.46 -7.61 -1.62
C THR A 88 -33.53 -8.58 -2.15
N GLY A 89 -33.64 -8.66 -3.47
CA GLY A 89 -34.43 -9.68 -4.14
C GLY A 89 -33.62 -10.97 -4.30
N VAL A 90 -34.29 -12.11 -4.19
CA VAL A 90 -33.70 -13.44 -4.45
C VAL A 90 -34.48 -14.14 -5.57
N SER A 91 -33.84 -15.12 -6.23
CA SER A 91 -34.38 -15.78 -7.43
C SER A 91 -35.73 -16.49 -7.24
N ASP A 92 -36.14 -16.77 -5.99
CA ASP A 92 -37.46 -17.36 -5.69
C ASP A 92 -38.61 -16.34 -5.69
N GLY A 93 -38.32 -15.06 -6.00
CA GLY A 93 -39.29 -13.97 -6.07
C GLY A 93 -39.51 -13.24 -4.74
N ARG A 94 -38.85 -13.66 -3.65
CA ARG A 94 -38.90 -12.92 -2.38
C ARG A 94 -37.99 -11.70 -2.38
N ILE A 95 -38.41 -10.68 -1.64
CA ILE A 95 -37.56 -9.60 -1.16
C ILE A 95 -37.30 -9.89 0.31
N ILE A 96 -36.04 -10.02 0.69
CA ILE A 96 -35.59 -10.25 2.07
C ILE A 96 -34.86 -9.02 2.59
N ARG A 97 -34.91 -8.81 3.92
CA ARG A 97 -34.15 -7.76 4.60
C ARG A 97 -33.24 -8.34 5.67
N TRP A 98 -32.03 -7.80 5.78
CA TRP A 98 -31.12 -8.13 6.87
C TRP A 98 -31.57 -7.41 8.13
N ARG A 99 -31.69 -8.15 9.23
CA ARG A 99 -31.90 -7.59 10.57
C ARG A 99 -30.62 -7.73 11.37
N ALA A 100 -29.89 -6.64 11.52
CA ALA A 100 -28.63 -6.63 12.25
C ALA A 100 -28.78 -7.06 13.72
N ASN A 101 -29.86 -6.63 14.39
CA ASN A 101 -30.13 -6.97 15.79
C ASN A 101 -30.32 -8.48 16.03
N GLU A 102 -30.80 -9.21 15.02
CA GLU A 102 -31.04 -10.65 15.07
C GLU A 102 -30.01 -11.44 14.27
N SER A 103 -29.09 -10.75 13.60
CA SER A 103 -28.10 -11.32 12.68
C SER A 103 -28.73 -12.34 11.71
N ARG A 104 -29.88 -12.00 11.13
CA ARG A 104 -30.62 -12.90 10.24
C ARG A 104 -31.39 -12.17 9.15
N TRP A 105 -31.65 -12.90 8.07
CA TRP A 105 -32.57 -12.48 7.02
C TRP A 105 -34.02 -12.74 7.42
N VAL A 106 -34.90 -11.82 7.01
CA VAL A 106 -36.36 -11.98 7.14
C VAL A 106 -37.06 -11.65 5.84
N ASP A 107 -38.14 -12.39 5.56
CA ASP A 107 -39.00 -12.12 4.41
C ASP A 107 -39.69 -10.76 4.60
N PHE A 108 -39.58 -9.91 3.58
CA PHE A 108 -40.17 -8.58 3.57
C PHE A 108 -41.36 -8.51 2.61
N ALA A 109 -41.19 -9.03 1.39
CA ALA A 109 -42.26 -9.07 0.39
C ALA A 109 -42.03 -10.22 -0.59
N VAL A 110 -43.01 -10.49 -1.46
CA VAL A 110 -42.91 -11.42 -2.58
C VAL A 110 -43.46 -10.76 -3.83
N THR A 111 -42.82 -10.98 -4.97
CA THR A 111 -43.33 -10.49 -6.26
C THR A 111 -44.54 -11.31 -6.69
N SER A 112 -45.55 -10.64 -7.26
CA SER A 112 -46.73 -11.35 -7.78
C SER A 112 -46.33 -12.27 -8.93
N PRO A 113 -46.72 -13.56 -8.92
CA PRO A 113 -46.42 -14.49 -10.01
C PRO A 113 -47.22 -14.18 -11.30
N MET A 114 -48.23 -13.32 -11.23
CA MET A 114 -49.05 -12.92 -12.38
C MET A 114 -48.52 -11.62 -12.96
N ARG A 115 -47.91 -11.69 -14.15
CA ARG A 115 -47.59 -10.56 -15.02
C ARG A 115 -48.23 -10.77 -16.40
#